data_AF-A0A961EZ09-F1
#
_entry.id   AF-A0A961EZ09-F1
#
_cell.length_a   1.000
_cell.length_b   1.000
_cell.length_c   1.000
_cell.angle_alpha   90.00
_cell.angle_beta   90.00
_cell.angle_gamma   90.00
#
_symmetry.space_group_name_H-M   'P 1'
#
loop_
_entity.id
_entity.type
_entity.pdbx_description
1 polymer ?
#
loop_
_entity_poly.entity_id
_entity_poly.type
_entity_poly.pdbx_seq_one_letter_code
_entity_poly.pdbx_strand_id
1 'polypeptide(L)'
;MEFTDQAANLRKLAYSRNEAGVAVLEPEAQPNENIAETPEATEDIATSQETATRVIAVTSGKGGVGKSTLSVNLAISIARMGKKVLLFDGDLGLANVNVLMGIIPEHSIYEVIKGKKKIEDIIISTSYGIDIIAGANGISQLANLTEAQRDEFMSAFGAVGGYDVMLIDT
;
A
#
# COMPACT_ATOMS: atom_id res chain seq x y z
N MET A 1 -11.54 19.96 -15.10
CA MET A 1 -12.50 18.86 -14.88
C MET A 1 -11.95 18.09 -13.69
N GLU A 2 -12.55 18.24 -12.50
CA GLU A 2 -12.09 17.52 -11.30
C GLU A 2 -12.38 16.02 -11.45
N PHE A 3 -11.34 15.21 -11.52
CA PHE A 3 -11.48 13.76 -11.40
C PHE A 3 -11.85 13.44 -9.95
N THR A 4 -13.02 12.85 -9.75
CA THR A 4 -13.57 12.56 -8.42
C THR A 4 -13.01 11.23 -7.92
N ASP A 5 -12.43 11.21 -6.71
CA ASP A 5 -11.97 10.00 -6.02
C ASP A 5 -13.17 9.08 -5.72
N GLN A 6 -13.23 7.96 -6.44
CA GLN A 6 -14.32 6.99 -6.30
C GLN A 6 -14.23 6.19 -5.00
N ALA A 7 -13.02 5.92 -4.53
CA ALA A 7 -12.83 5.18 -3.29
C ALA A 7 -13.33 6.01 -2.08
N ALA A 8 -13.17 7.32 -2.10
CA ALA A 8 -13.67 8.25 -1.09
C ALA A 8 -15.19 8.25 -1.03
N ASN A 9 -15.86 8.22 -2.18
CA ASN A 9 -17.31 8.13 -2.24
C ASN A 9 -17.83 6.81 -1.67
N LEU A 10 -17.16 5.70 -1.96
CA LEU A 10 -17.54 4.41 -1.38
C LEU A 10 -17.27 4.36 0.14
N ARG A 11 -16.15 4.92 0.62
CA ARG A 11 -15.88 5.07 2.06
C ARG A 11 -17.03 5.82 2.72
N LYS A 12 -17.42 6.97 2.19
CA LYS A 12 -18.56 7.75 2.73
C LYS A 12 -19.84 6.91 2.80
N LEU A 13 -20.16 6.14 1.78
CA LEU A 13 -21.34 5.25 1.76
C LEU A 13 -21.24 4.12 2.80
N ALA A 14 -20.06 3.51 2.95
CA ALA A 14 -19.82 2.47 3.94
C ALA A 14 -19.95 3.01 5.37
N TYR A 15 -19.50 4.25 5.61
CA TYR A 15 -19.61 4.93 6.90
C TYR A 15 -20.99 5.60 7.12
N SER A 16 -21.80 5.81 6.08
CA SER A 16 -23.11 6.47 6.19
C SER A 16 -24.28 5.53 6.49
N ARG A 17 -24.04 4.23 6.68
CA ARG A 17 -25.05 3.31 7.24
C ARG A 17 -24.80 3.09 8.73
N ASN A 18 -25.47 3.89 9.56
CA ASN A 18 -26.01 3.48 10.86
C ASN A 18 -26.88 4.60 11.47
N GLU A 19 -28.21 4.42 11.44
CA GLU A 19 -29.15 5.20 12.28
C GLU A 19 -29.16 4.73 13.75
N ALA A 20 -28.26 3.81 14.14
CA ALA A 20 -28.08 3.35 15.54
C ALA A 20 -26.79 3.88 16.21
N GLY A 21 -25.98 4.70 15.53
CA GLY A 21 -25.25 5.80 16.17
C GLY A 21 -24.22 5.58 17.28
N VAL A 22 -23.59 4.41 17.51
CA VAL A 22 -22.37 4.32 18.35
C VAL A 22 -21.41 3.22 17.85
N ALA A 23 -20.18 3.58 17.50
CA ALA A 23 -19.05 2.66 17.59
C ALA A 23 -18.46 2.83 18.99
N VAL A 24 -18.74 1.89 19.89
CA VAL A 24 -18.08 1.85 21.19
C VAL A 24 -16.68 1.35 20.91
N LEU A 25 -15.67 2.19 21.13
CA LEU A 25 -14.32 1.69 21.37
C LEU A 25 -14.42 0.83 22.63
N GLU A 26 -14.11 -0.47 22.53
CA GLU A 26 -13.98 -1.27 23.73
C GLU A 26 -12.99 -0.59 24.69
N PRO A 27 -13.27 -0.56 26.01
CA PRO A 27 -12.37 0.09 26.95
C PRO A 27 -10.99 -0.56 26.85
N GLU A 28 -9.96 0.30 26.82
CA GLU A 28 -8.56 -0.12 26.82
C GLU A 28 -8.35 -1.18 27.90
N ALA A 29 -7.75 -2.31 27.50
CA ALA A 29 -7.39 -3.36 28.45
C ALA A 29 -6.49 -2.76 29.54
N GLN A 30 -6.93 -2.83 30.79
CA GLN A 30 -6.15 -2.31 31.91
C GLN A 30 -4.85 -3.11 32.07
N PRO A 31 -3.72 -2.45 32.36
CA PRO A 31 -2.46 -3.14 32.63
C PRO A 31 -2.64 -4.07 33.83
N ASN A 32 -2.22 -5.32 33.69
CA ASN A 32 -2.26 -6.27 34.80
C ASN A 32 -1.16 -5.89 35.82
N GLU A 33 -1.55 -5.53 37.06
CA GLU A 33 -0.68 -5.02 38.13
C GLU A 33 0.28 -6.05 38.76
N ASN A 34 0.57 -7.16 38.08
CA ASN A 34 1.36 -8.25 38.65
C ASN A 34 2.53 -8.66 37.75
N ILE A 35 3.60 -7.86 37.74
CA ILE A 35 4.99 -8.37 37.71
C ILE A 35 5.84 -7.46 38.61
N ALA A 36 6.12 -7.97 39.81
CA ALA A 36 7.14 -7.45 40.69
C ALA A 36 8.54 -7.87 40.19
N GLU A 37 9.53 -7.06 40.58
CA GLU A 37 10.98 -7.30 40.59
C GLU A 37 11.79 -6.97 39.31
N THR A 38 12.42 -5.80 39.36
CA THR A 38 13.61 -5.43 38.59
C THR A 38 14.86 -6.14 39.14
N PRO A 39 15.71 -6.68 38.25
CA PRO A 39 17.16 -6.65 38.44
C PRO A 39 17.81 -5.66 37.47
N GLU A 40 18.79 -4.91 37.99
CA GLU A 40 19.62 -3.95 37.28
C GLU A 40 20.44 -4.56 36.12
N ALA A 41 20.60 -3.71 35.09
CA ALA A 41 21.73 -3.55 34.17
C ALA A 41 22.25 -4.76 33.39
N THR A 42 22.04 -4.73 32.07
CA THR A 42 23.10 -4.94 31.08
C THR A 42 22.73 -4.25 29.76
N GLU A 43 23.74 -3.72 29.09
CA GLU A 43 23.72 -2.98 27.82
C GLU A 43 22.88 -3.66 26.72
N ASP A 44 21.83 -3.00 26.23
CA ASP A 44 21.20 -3.38 24.97
C ASP A 44 21.75 -2.51 23.83
N ILE A 45 22.72 -3.09 23.13
CA ILE A 45 23.13 -2.71 21.78
C ILE A 45 21.85 -2.58 20.96
N ALA A 46 21.54 -1.37 20.50
CA ALA A 46 20.49 -1.10 19.54
C ALA A 46 20.78 -1.88 18.24
N THR A 47 20.38 -3.14 18.22
CA THR A 47 20.20 -3.88 16.99
C THR A 47 19.03 -3.21 16.32
N SER A 48 19.31 -2.40 15.30
CA SER A 48 18.31 -1.97 14.34
C SER A 48 17.72 -3.25 13.74
N GLN A 49 16.65 -3.76 14.34
CA GLN A 49 15.81 -4.72 13.65
C GLN A 49 15.33 -3.97 12.41
N GLU A 50 15.90 -4.29 11.26
CA GLU A 50 15.23 -3.98 10.01
C GLU A 50 13.89 -4.70 10.10
N THR A 51 12.85 -3.94 10.43
CA THR A 51 11.49 -4.44 10.46
C THR A 51 11.14 -4.79 9.03
N ALA A 52 11.28 -6.06 8.68
CA ALA A 52 11.01 -6.54 7.34
C ALA A 52 9.59 -6.13 6.92
N THR A 53 9.48 -5.47 5.77
CA THR A 53 8.21 -5.02 5.21
C THR A 53 7.27 -6.21 5.00
N ARG A 54 6.06 -6.14 5.56
CA ARG A 54 5.04 -7.17 5.32
C ARG A 54 4.41 -6.98 3.95
N VAL A 55 4.57 -7.96 3.05
CA VAL A 55 3.98 -7.93 1.70
C VAL A 55 2.66 -8.69 1.68
N ILE A 56 1.59 -8.09 1.16
CA ILE A 56 0.24 -8.66 1.05
C ILE A 56 -0.25 -8.51 -0.39
N ALA A 57 -0.50 -9.62 -1.09
CA ALA A 57 -1.13 -9.61 -2.40
C ALA A 57 -2.65 -9.79 -2.29
N VAL A 58 -3.41 -8.93 -2.95
CA VAL A 58 -4.87 -9.01 -3.06
C VAL A 58 -5.22 -9.48 -4.47
N THR A 59 -5.78 -10.69 -4.57
CA THR A 59 -6.06 -11.35 -5.85
C THR A 59 -7.45 -11.99 -5.92
N SER A 60 -7.87 -12.40 -7.13
CA SER A 60 -9.16 -13.06 -7.38
C SER A 60 -9.15 -13.79 -8.73
N GLY A 61 -9.89 -14.89 -8.84
CA GLY A 61 -10.07 -15.59 -10.11
C GLY A 61 -11.08 -14.95 -11.08
N LYS A 62 -11.71 -13.81 -10.75
CA LYS A 62 -12.75 -13.17 -11.57
C LYS A 62 -12.57 -11.65 -11.63
N GLY A 63 -12.81 -11.05 -12.79
CA GLY A 63 -12.86 -9.59 -12.95
C GLY A 63 -14.08 -8.97 -12.25
N GLY A 64 -13.97 -7.70 -11.85
CA GLY A 64 -15.10 -6.91 -11.35
C GLY A 64 -15.57 -7.22 -9.91
N VAL A 65 -14.83 -8.03 -9.14
CA VAL A 65 -15.20 -8.37 -7.75
C VAL A 65 -14.86 -7.28 -6.71
N GLY A 66 -14.27 -6.17 -7.15
CA GLY A 66 -13.91 -5.04 -6.27
C GLY A 66 -12.54 -5.14 -5.59
N LYS A 67 -11.58 -5.89 -6.16
CA LYS A 67 -10.22 -6.01 -5.61
C LYS A 67 -9.52 -4.68 -5.38
N SER A 68 -9.36 -3.85 -6.41
CA SER A 68 -8.68 -2.57 -6.30
C SER A 68 -9.33 -1.66 -5.28
N THR A 69 -10.65 -1.71 -5.19
CA THR A 69 -11.41 -1.01 -4.16
C THR A 69 -11.09 -1.53 -2.75
N LEU A 70 -11.00 -2.84 -2.56
CA LEU A 70 -10.57 -3.45 -1.30
C LEU A 70 -9.11 -3.07 -0.99
N SER A 71 -8.19 -3.21 -1.95
CA SER A 71 -6.75 -2.92 -1.81
C SER A 71 -6.52 -1.48 -1.35
N VAL A 72 -7.14 -0.50 -2.01
CA VAL A 72 -7.07 0.92 -1.63
C VAL A 72 -7.58 1.16 -0.22
N ASN A 73 -8.77 0.66 0.11
CA ASN A 73 -9.37 0.92 1.41
C ASN A 73 -8.67 0.17 2.56
N LEU A 74 -8.14 -1.01 2.28
CA LEU A 74 -7.32 -1.76 3.22
C LEU A 74 -6.01 -1.01 3.50
N ALA A 75 -5.33 -0.51 2.45
CA ALA A 75 -4.12 0.29 2.60
C ALA A 75 -4.35 1.54 3.47
N ILE A 76 -5.41 2.31 3.18
CA ILE A 76 -5.76 3.50 3.96
C ILE A 76 -6.11 3.14 5.42
N SER A 77 -6.80 2.02 5.65
CA SER A 77 -7.14 1.59 7.00
C SER A 77 -5.91 1.20 7.80
N ILE A 78 -4.96 0.50 7.18
CA ILE A 78 -3.68 0.15 7.81
C ILE A 78 -2.85 1.41 8.10
N ALA A 79 -2.83 2.38 7.19
CA ALA A 79 -2.14 3.65 7.42
C ALA A 79 -2.74 4.45 8.58
N ARG A 80 -4.07 4.44 8.73
CA ARG A 80 -4.77 5.04 9.88
C ARG A 80 -4.42 4.39 11.22
N MET A 81 -3.88 3.17 11.23
CA MET A 81 -3.33 2.53 12.42
C MET A 81 -1.87 2.93 12.70
N GLY A 82 -1.34 3.96 12.03
CA GLY A 82 0.00 4.51 12.23
C GLY A 82 1.10 3.77 11.48
N LYS A 83 0.76 2.94 10.48
CA LYS A 83 1.73 2.19 9.66
C LYS A 83 2.11 2.94 8.39
N LYS A 84 3.37 2.85 7.98
CA LYS A 84 3.82 3.30 6.66
C LYS A 84 3.41 2.26 5.62
N VAL A 85 2.56 2.65 4.68
CA VAL A 85 1.97 1.74 3.70
C VAL A 85 2.31 2.16 2.27
N LEU A 86 2.80 1.22 1.49
CA LEU A 86 2.92 1.32 0.05
C LEU A 86 1.84 0.47 -0.63
N LEU A 87 1.12 1.04 -1.58
CA LEU A 87 0.19 0.29 -2.45
C LEU A 87 0.74 0.26 -3.88
N PHE A 88 1.08 -0.93 -4.34
CA PHE A 88 1.47 -1.21 -5.71
C PHE A 88 0.26 -1.73 -6.50
N ASP A 89 -0.07 -1.03 -7.59
CA ASP A 89 -1.04 -1.50 -8.57
C ASP A 89 -0.33 -2.40 -9.58
N GLY A 90 -0.45 -3.71 -9.36
CA GLY A 90 0.08 -4.77 -10.20
C GLY A 90 -0.87 -5.18 -11.32
N ASP A 91 -2.04 -4.56 -11.46
CA ASP A 91 -2.91 -4.74 -12.63
C ASP A 91 -2.41 -3.83 -13.77
N LEU A 92 -1.38 -4.33 -14.45
CA LEU A 92 -0.76 -3.70 -15.63
C LEU A 92 -1.72 -3.69 -16.86
N GLY A 93 -2.88 -4.33 -16.67
CA GLY A 93 -4.12 -4.34 -17.44
C GLY A 93 -4.74 -3.00 -17.71
N LEU A 94 -5.24 -2.50 -16.59
CA LEU A 94 -6.27 -1.51 -16.44
C LEU A 94 -5.94 -0.89 -15.09
N ALA A 95 -4.95 0.02 -15.04
CA ALA A 95 -4.52 0.58 -13.77
C ALA A 95 -5.72 1.28 -13.11
N ASN A 96 -6.15 0.73 -11.98
CA ASN A 96 -7.40 1.10 -11.34
C ASN A 96 -7.13 1.95 -10.11
N VAL A 97 -5.98 1.78 -9.44
CA VAL A 97 -5.69 2.48 -8.18
C VAL A 97 -5.59 3.98 -8.39
N ASN A 98 -4.87 4.43 -9.42
CA ASN A 98 -4.72 5.86 -9.68
C ASN A 98 -6.06 6.51 -10.06
N VAL A 99 -6.90 5.81 -10.84
CA VAL A 99 -8.26 6.26 -11.19
C VAL A 99 -9.14 6.36 -9.95
N LEU A 100 -9.14 5.30 -9.12
CA LEU A 100 -9.91 5.27 -7.87
C LEU A 100 -9.52 6.41 -6.94
N MET A 101 -8.24 6.77 -6.91
CA MET A 101 -7.67 7.80 -6.04
C MET A 101 -7.70 9.21 -6.67
N GLY A 102 -8.14 9.35 -7.93
CA GLY A 102 -8.15 10.64 -8.64
C GLY A 102 -6.75 11.19 -8.95
N ILE A 103 -5.76 10.31 -9.11
CA ILE A 103 -4.35 10.66 -9.32
C ILE A 103 -3.95 10.42 -10.77
N ILE A 104 -3.19 11.36 -11.33
CA ILE A 104 -2.57 11.24 -12.65
C ILE A 104 -1.06 11.06 -12.43
N PRO A 105 -0.51 9.84 -12.61
CA PRO A 105 0.92 9.62 -12.50
C PRO A 105 1.68 10.41 -13.58
N GLU A 106 2.72 11.14 -13.20
CA GLU A 106 3.61 11.82 -14.14
C GLU A 106 4.54 10.83 -14.85
N HIS A 107 4.90 9.75 -14.14
CA HIS A 107 5.83 8.72 -14.57
C HIS A 107 5.22 7.34 -14.42
N SER A 108 5.75 6.38 -15.18
CA SER A 108 5.27 4.99 -15.15
C SER A 108 6.39 4.02 -14.81
N ILE A 109 6.03 2.84 -14.30
CA ILE A 109 6.97 1.75 -14.03
C ILE A 109 7.78 1.33 -15.28
N TYR A 110 7.25 1.59 -16.48
CA TYR A 110 7.98 1.31 -17.72
C TYR A 110 9.23 2.17 -17.89
N GLU A 111 9.23 3.39 -17.38
CA GLU A 111 10.43 4.25 -17.40
C GLU A 111 11.51 3.73 -16.47
N VAL A 112 11.12 3.10 -15.36
CA VAL A 112 12.04 2.40 -14.43
C VAL A 112 12.65 1.18 -15.10
N ILE A 113 11.82 0.34 -15.74
CA ILE A 113 12.28 -0.86 -16.47
C ILE A 113 13.23 -0.52 -17.62
N LYS A 114 13.10 0.68 -18.20
CA LYS A 114 14.01 1.20 -19.23
C LYS A 114 15.27 1.86 -18.69
N GLY A 115 15.46 1.91 -17.36
CA GLY A 115 16.57 2.58 -16.70
C GLY A 115 16.54 4.11 -16.86
N LYS A 116 15.38 4.71 -17.18
CA LYS A 116 15.24 6.17 -17.36
C LYS A 116 14.94 6.90 -16.05
N LYS A 117 14.34 6.19 -15.09
CA LYS A 117 13.90 6.69 -13.79
C LYS A 117 14.23 5.66 -12.73
N LYS A 118 14.35 6.08 -11.48
CA LYS A 118 14.40 5.16 -10.34
C LYS A 118 12.99 4.84 -9.86
N ILE A 119 12.84 3.78 -9.06
CA ILE A 119 11.55 3.41 -8.50
C ILE A 119 11.00 4.49 -7.57
N GLU A 120 11.87 5.22 -6.87
CA GLU A 120 11.48 6.30 -5.96
C GLU A 120 10.88 7.48 -6.71
N ASP A 121 11.26 7.70 -7.98
CA ASP A 121 10.75 8.79 -8.82
C ASP A 121 9.29 8.56 -9.26
N ILE A 122 8.77 7.35 -9.10
CA ILE A 122 7.41 6.97 -9.49
C ILE A 122 6.49 6.70 -8.29
N ILE A 123 7.02 6.84 -7.07
CA ILE A 123 6.24 6.76 -5.83
C ILE A 123 5.49 8.08 -5.66
N ILE A 124 4.17 7.99 -5.49
CA ILE A 124 3.29 9.14 -5.31
C ILE A 124 2.73 9.12 -3.90
N SER A 125 3.12 10.09 -3.09
CA SER A 125 2.50 10.30 -1.78
C SER A 125 1.11 10.90 -1.91
N THR A 126 0.16 10.32 -1.19
CA THR A 126 -1.24 10.75 -1.24
C THR A 126 -1.64 11.48 0.02
N SER A 127 -2.67 12.33 -0.06
CA SER A 127 -3.29 12.96 1.11
C SER A 127 -3.98 11.96 2.06
N TYR A 128 -4.03 10.68 1.71
CA TYR A 128 -4.66 9.62 2.50
C TYR A 128 -3.68 8.88 3.42
N GLY A 129 -2.41 9.30 3.47
CA GLY A 129 -1.39 8.70 4.34
C GLY A 129 -0.81 7.39 3.79
N ILE A 130 -1.07 7.08 2.52
CA ILE A 130 -0.42 5.98 1.80
C ILE A 130 0.42 6.53 0.65
N ASP A 131 1.48 5.81 0.32
CA ASP A 131 2.22 6.00 -0.92
C ASP A 131 1.73 4.99 -1.96
N ILE A 132 1.74 5.37 -3.23
CA ILE A 132 1.31 4.51 -4.33
C ILE A 132 2.39 4.40 -5.40
N ILE A 133 2.49 3.22 -5.99
CA ILE A 133 3.12 3.02 -7.30
C ILE A 133 2.00 2.60 -8.24
N ALA A 134 1.64 3.48 -9.16
CA ALA A 134 0.61 3.19 -10.15
C ALA A 134 1.13 2.19 -11.19
N GLY A 135 0.27 1.25 -11.57
CA GLY A 135 0.54 0.29 -12.62
C GLY A 135 0.70 0.99 -13.96
N ALA A 136 1.48 0.40 -14.86
CA ALA A 136 1.51 0.88 -16.24
C ALA A 136 0.20 0.51 -16.92
N ASN A 137 -0.51 1.49 -17.47
CA ASN A 137 -1.54 1.24 -18.48
C ASN A 137 -0.86 0.73 -19.75
N GLY A 138 -0.72 -0.59 -19.93
CA GLY A 138 0.05 -1.11 -21.08
C GLY A 138 0.49 -2.57 -20.96
N ILE A 139 -0.47 -3.46 -20.78
CA ILE A 139 -0.36 -4.94 -20.70
C ILE A 139 0.72 -5.54 -21.59
N SER A 140 0.80 -5.07 -22.83
CA SER A 140 1.57 -5.73 -23.88
C SER A 140 3.08 -5.66 -23.67
N GLN A 141 3.58 -4.69 -22.89
CA GLN A 141 5.02 -4.43 -22.76
C GLN A 141 5.62 -5.09 -21.51
N LEU A 142 4.86 -5.23 -20.41
CA LEU A 142 5.31 -5.96 -19.23
C LEU A 142 5.10 -7.48 -19.32
N ALA A 143 4.10 -7.94 -20.08
CA ALA A 143 3.96 -9.37 -20.37
C ALA A 143 5.11 -9.91 -21.23
N ASN A 144 5.79 -9.02 -21.97
CA ASN A 144 6.89 -9.33 -22.89
C ASN A 144 8.24 -8.75 -22.43
N LEU A 145 8.47 -8.65 -21.12
CA LEU A 145 9.81 -8.28 -20.62
C LEU A 145 10.83 -9.34 -20.99
N THR A 146 12.02 -8.88 -21.38
CA THR A 146 13.21 -9.75 -21.43
C THR A 146 13.60 -10.17 -20.00
N GLU A 147 14.39 -11.23 -19.88
CA GLU A 147 14.91 -11.69 -18.59
C GLU A 147 15.66 -10.58 -17.84
N ALA A 148 16.55 -9.86 -18.55
CA ALA A 148 17.26 -8.71 -17.99
C ALA A 148 16.32 -7.60 -17.49
N GLN A 149 15.23 -7.32 -18.20
CA GLN A 149 14.24 -6.31 -17.77
C GLN A 149 13.43 -6.77 -16.56
N ARG A 150 13.16 -8.07 -16.44
CA ARG A 150 12.52 -8.64 -15.26
C ARG A 150 13.44 -8.56 -14.05
N ASP A 151 14.71 -8.87 -14.21
CA ASP A 151 15.70 -8.79 -13.13
C ASP A 151 15.88 -7.35 -12.64
N GLU A 152 15.98 -6.40 -13.57
CA GLU A 152 16.04 -4.97 -13.26
C GLU A 152 14.79 -4.50 -12.50
N PHE A 153 13.59 -4.92 -12.95
CA PHE A 153 12.33 -4.62 -12.27
C PHE A 153 12.30 -5.19 -10.84
N MET A 154 12.68 -6.46 -10.67
CA MET A 154 12.69 -7.11 -9.35
C MET A 154 13.73 -6.47 -8.43
N SER A 155 14.89 -6.08 -8.96
CA SER A 155 15.92 -5.37 -8.20
C SER A 155 15.44 -4.00 -7.75
N ALA A 156 14.83 -3.22 -8.65
CA ALA A 156 14.25 -1.92 -8.34
C ALA A 156 13.13 -2.04 -7.30
N PHE A 157 12.24 -3.03 -7.44
CA PHE A 157 11.14 -3.26 -6.51
C PHE A 157 11.64 -3.72 -5.13
N GLY A 158 12.69 -4.57 -5.09
CA GLY A 158 13.33 -5.02 -3.86
C GLY A 158 14.12 -3.93 -3.14
N ALA A 159 14.52 -2.86 -3.84
CA ALA A 159 15.16 -1.70 -3.24
C ALA A 159 14.17 -0.76 -2.51
N VAL A 160 12.86 -0.93 -2.73
CA VAL A 160 11.83 -0.14 -2.06
C VAL A 160 11.74 -0.53 -0.59
N GLY A 161 12.31 0.32 0.28
CA GLY A 161 12.33 0.14 1.73
C GLY A 161 11.57 1.22 2.49
N GLY A 162 11.55 1.10 3.82
CA GLY A 162 10.99 2.12 4.73
C GLY A 162 9.48 2.03 4.97
N TYR A 163 8.84 0.96 4.49
CA TYR A 163 7.41 0.67 4.71
C TYR A 163 7.21 -0.46 5.71
N ASP A 164 6.19 -0.34 6.55
CA ASP A 164 5.75 -1.43 7.43
C ASP A 164 4.98 -2.49 6.62
N VAL A 165 4.17 -2.04 5.66
CA VAL A 165 3.31 -2.89 4.83
C VAL A 165 3.38 -2.46 3.37
N MET A 166 3.49 -3.44 2.48
CA MET A 166 3.33 -3.28 1.03
C MET A 166 2.13 -4.10 0.57
N LEU A 167 1.11 -3.45 0.01
CA LEU A 167 -0.01 -4.12 -0.64
C LEU A 167 0.21 -4.18 -2.15
N ILE A 168 -0.11 -5.32 -2.75
CA ILE A 168 -0.06 -5.54 -4.19
C ILE A 168 -1.48 -5.86 -4.67
N ASP A 169 -2.06 -5.00 -5.51
CA ASP A 169 -3.32 -5.25 -6.21
C ASP A 169 -3.03 -5.98 -7.53
N THR A 170 -3.63 -7.15 -7.78
CA THR A 170 -3.32 -7.99 -8.96
C THR A 170 -4.47 -8.11 -9.95
#